data_AF-A0A939VEY0-F1
#
_entry.id   AF-A0A939VEY0-F1
#
_cell.length_a   1.000
_cell.length_b   1.000
_cell.length_c   1.000
_cell.angle_alpha   90.00
_cell.angle_beta   90.00
_cell.angle_gamma   90.00
#
_symmetry.space_group_name_H-M   'P 1'
#
loop_
_entity.id
_entity.type
_entity.pdbx_description
1 polymer ?
#
loop_
_entity_poly.entity_id
_entity_poly.type
_entity_poly.pdbx_seq_one_letter_code
_entity_poly.pdbx_strand_id
1 'polypeptide(L)'
;MKESNTIVFFIDDLDRLGSEELYEVIKLIRITANFKNIIYIVAYDPVYIDKLLEEKGIKEGSAFMKKIINVEISLPAYEKLHIPELLYDEISRLFKKPSQTLKDLIHEAIFYTDDNSYVSSLHLSGFRDVKRFANIFALNFSYIYINKNLNNINIRDFYLIELLHYTYPRTHNALIVNSDAFFKQRIDNRTYELVDDLYNDEKNEDTIKMIKSIANDFSKNTLLLLRLLFPKKIKQENSIQYKDNFLEYFCYRNLDDILSLDEFDKVLFAKSDNEIEKTIKNWHEQKRGYWFDESISNRFKTYNTDSFSEQKAKNYLSTIIKLTRYIRSEKIIKELMSFCIDKRKYNKTISSTILSIYIKDEIEKEVTKNDNPMIWNMIFNTIYTAQPEPDFENWENHSLLSNKDIEELKKLFFDFLIKNDYFKSSFNFNNILNENSYAYQYLKFSVVLDWFDPLVDERMGYVLLGKEYIFNHLECLNITDFESYDNQITEYTKDMPNDRFNDIDEFGEYNCEHIISELFANKETYIEFIIKCVKCLDENRIKDHLRRVGISKNEYETYINTENRYPIIT
;
A
#
# COMPACT_ATOMS: atom_id res chain seq x y z
N MET A 1 -22.05 -75.69 -34.31
CA MET A 1 -22.14 -75.29 -32.89
C MET A 1 -22.33 -73.78 -32.86
N LYS A 2 -23.48 -73.28 -32.43
CA LYS A 2 -23.69 -71.82 -32.27
C LYS A 2 -22.82 -71.35 -31.11
N GLU A 3 -22.01 -70.32 -31.36
CA GLU A 3 -21.23 -69.62 -30.34
C GLU A 3 -22.12 -69.31 -29.14
N SER A 4 -21.69 -69.75 -27.96
CA SER A 4 -22.43 -69.47 -26.74
C SER A 4 -22.06 -68.06 -26.28
N ASN A 5 -22.93 -67.08 -26.55
CA ASN A 5 -22.70 -65.70 -26.15
C ASN A 5 -22.50 -65.60 -24.64
N THR A 6 -21.34 -65.10 -24.22
CA THR A 6 -21.07 -64.74 -22.83
C THR A 6 -21.79 -63.45 -22.49
N ILE A 7 -22.53 -63.45 -21.39
CA ILE A 7 -23.24 -62.29 -20.84
C ILE A 7 -22.44 -61.81 -19.64
N VAL A 8 -22.06 -60.53 -19.64
CA VAL A 8 -21.35 -59.89 -18.54
C VAL A 8 -22.26 -58.86 -17.90
N PHE A 9 -22.55 -59.03 -16.61
CA PHE A 9 -23.29 -58.08 -15.79
C PHE A 9 -22.31 -57.23 -15.00
N PHE A 10 -22.34 -55.92 -15.23
CA PHE A 10 -21.64 -54.93 -14.41
C PHE A 10 -22.63 -54.34 -13.42
N ILE A 11 -22.32 -54.46 -12.13
CA ILE A 11 -23.12 -53.91 -11.03
C ILE A 11 -22.20 -52.94 -10.28
N ASP A 12 -22.42 -51.65 -10.50
CA ASP A 12 -21.69 -50.56 -9.83
C ASP A 12 -22.47 -50.04 -8.61
N ASP A 13 -21.78 -49.40 -7.66
CA ASP A 13 -22.36 -48.79 -6.46
C ASP A 13 -23.28 -49.75 -5.65
N LEU A 14 -22.93 -51.03 -5.51
CA LEU A 14 -23.74 -52.01 -4.78
C LEU A 14 -23.95 -51.58 -3.31
N ASP A 15 -22.97 -50.89 -2.74
CA ASP A 15 -22.98 -50.29 -1.41
C ASP A 15 -23.89 -49.05 -1.30
N ARG A 16 -24.61 -48.62 -2.34
CA ARG A 16 -25.64 -47.57 -2.22
C ARG A 16 -27.06 -48.10 -1.98
N LEU A 17 -27.25 -49.41 -2.08
CA LEU A 17 -28.54 -50.06 -1.85
C LEU A 17 -28.89 -50.09 -0.36
N GLY A 18 -30.18 -50.13 -0.04
CA GLY A 18 -30.65 -50.44 1.32
C GLY A 18 -30.36 -51.91 1.69
N SER A 19 -30.37 -52.25 2.98
CA SER A 19 -30.02 -53.60 3.44
C SER A 19 -30.91 -54.72 2.88
N GLU A 20 -32.20 -54.45 2.61
CA GLU A 20 -33.09 -55.41 1.92
C GLU A 20 -32.70 -55.60 0.45
N GLU A 21 -32.59 -54.51 -0.31
CA GLU A 21 -32.28 -54.54 -1.73
C GLU A 21 -30.91 -55.18 -1.99
N LEU A 22 -29.91 -54.80 -1.18
CA LEU A 22 -28.58 -55.39 -1.21
C LEU A 22 -28.64 -56.91 -1.05
N TYR A 23 -29.38 -57.39 -0.06
CA TYR A 23 -29.49 -58.81 0.24
C TYR A 23 -30.16 -59.58 -0.90
N GLU A 24 -31.20 -59.02 -1.52
CA GLU A 24 -31.87 -59.61 -2.68
C GLU A 24 -30.97 -59.63 -3.93
N VAL A 25 -30.22 -58.55 -4.21
CA VAL A 25 -29.25 -58.53 -5.31
C VAL A 25 -28.16 -59.58 -5.09
N ILE A 26 -27.62 -59.69 -3.87
CA ILE A 26 -26.61 -60.71 -3.55
C ILE A 26 -27.17 -62.13 -3.71
N LYS A 27 -28.41 -62.39 -3.27
CA LYS A 27 -29.08 -63.68 -3.52
C LYS A 27 -29.21 -63.98 -5.00
N LEU A 28 -29.61 -62.99 -5.79
CA LEU A 28 -29.79 -63.14 -7.24
C LEU A 28 -28.46 -63.50 -7.92
N ILE A 29 -27.38 -62.79 -7.57
CA ILE A 29 -26.03 -63.13 -8.04
C ILE A 29 -25.71 -64.57 -7.66
N ARG A 30 -25.89 -64.95 -6.39
CA ARG A 30 -25.61 -66.31 -5.90
C ARG A 30 -26.38 -67.41 -6.66
N ILE A 31 -27.65 -67.18 -6.97
CA ILE A 31 -28.51 -68.17 -7.67
C ILE A 31 -28.12 -68.33 -9.13
N THR A 32 -27.72 -67.23 -9.78
CA THR A 32 -27.51 -67.18 -11.24
C THR A 32 -26.05 -67.26 -11.66
N ALA A 33 -25.08 -67.07 -10.75
CA ALA A 33 -23.64 -67.10 -11.05
C ALA A 33 -23.14 -68.46 -11.57
N ASN A 34 -23.86 -69.55 -11.30
CA ASN A 34 -23.52 -70.89 -11.81
C ASN A 34 -24.03 -71.15 -13.25
N PHE A 35 -24.74 -70.19 -13.87
CA PHE A 35 -25.21 -70.36 -15.23
C PHE A 35 -24.05 -70.27 -16.23
N LYS A 36 -24.10 -71.11 -17.25
CA LYS A 36 -23.06 -71.17 -18.27
C LYS A 36 -23.00 -69.84 -19.03
N ASN A 37 -21.77 -69.31 -19.19
CA ASN A 37 -21.48 -68.07 -19.89
C ASN A 37 -22.06 -66.79 -19.24
N ILE A 38 -22.26 -66.78 -17.92
CA ILE A 38 -22.58 -65.55 -17.17
C ILE A 38 -21.37 -65.13 -16.33
N ILE A 39 -21.03 -63.84 -16.38
CA ILE A 39 -19.98 -63.23 -15.56
C ILE A 39 -20.57 -62.04 -14.81
N TYR A 40 -20.34 -61.97 -13.50
CA TYR A 40 -20.68 -60.81 -12.69
C TYR A 40 -19.40 -60.04 -12.34
N ILE A 41 -19.42 -58.73 -12.57
CA ILE A 41 -18.41 -57.78 -12.11
C ILE A 41 -19.13 -56.79 -11.19
N VAL A 42 -18.73 -56.76 -9.93
CA VAL A 42 -19.44 -56.05 -8.87
C VAL A 42 -18.47 -55.10 -8.17
N ALA A 43 -18.84 -53.82 -8.07
CA ALA A 43 -18.11 -52.82 -7.28
C ALA A 43 -18.87 -52.51 -5.98
N TYR A 44 -18.15 -52.51 -4.86
CA TYR A 44 -18.71 -52.24 -3.53
C TYR A 44 -17.62 -51.78 -2.55
N ASP A 45 -18.01 -51.07 -1.49
CA ASP A 45 -17.18 -50.79 -0.31
C ASP A 45 -17.35 -51.93 0.74
N PRO A 46 -16.31 -52.70 1.06
CA PRO A 46 -16.41 -53.83 2.01
C PRO A 46 -16.89 -53.41 3.40
N VAL A 47 -16.45 -52.25 3.91
CA VAL A 47 -16.81 -51.75 5.24
C VAL A 47 -18.27 -51.37 5.29
N TYR A 48 -18.79 -50.80 4.21
CA TYR A 48 -20.20 -50.44 4.13
C TYR A 48 -21.11 -51.67 3.99
N ILE A 49 -20.72 -52.64 3.15
CA ILE A 49 -21.44 -53.91 3.00
C ILE A 49 -21.50 -54.68 4.32
N ASP A 50 -20.41 -54.73 5.09
CA ASP A 50 -20.39 -55.35 6.42
C ASP A 50 -21.47 -54.76 7.34
N LYS A 51 -21.56 -53.43 7.41
CA LYS A 51 -22.57 -52.75 8.23
C LYS A 51 -24.00 -53.05 7.79
N LEU A 52 -24.27 -53.02 6.49
CA LEU A 52 -25.61 -53.29 5.98
C LEU A 52 -26.05 -54.74 6.18
N LEU A 53 -25.11 -55.69 6.02
CA LEU A 53 -25.41 -57.10 6.25
C LEU A 53 -25.55 -57.43 7.74
N GLU A 54 -24.91 -56.67 8.62
CA GLU A 54 -25.12 -56.79 10.07
C GLU A 54 -26.58 -56.47 10.46
N GLU A 55 -27.23 -55.50 9.80
CA GLU A 55 -28.68 -55.23 9.97
C GLU A 55 -29.57 -56.43 9.61
N LYS A 56 -29.06 -57.35 8.78
CA LYS A 56 -29.71 -58.63 8.42
C LYS A 56 -29.33 -59.79 9.32
N GLY A 57 -28.61 -59.53 10.41
CA GLY A 57 -28.11 -60.55 11.33
C GLY A 57 -26.87 -61.29 10.82
N ILE A 58 -26.23 -60.81 9.75
CA ILE A 58 -25.00 -61.39 9.20
C ILE A 58 -23.82 -60.59 9.76
N LYS A 59 -23.24 -61.07 10.86
CA LYS A 59 -22.16 -60.38 11.60
C LYS A 59 -20.82 -60.28 10.85
N GLU A 60 -20.60 -61.12 9.84
CA GLU A 60 -19.38 -61.15 9.03
C GLU A 60 -19.75 -61.02 7.54
N GLY A 61 -20.21 -59.84 7.14
CA GLY A 61 -20.63 -59.55 5.76
C GLY A 61 -19.54 -59.80 4.72
N SER A 62 -18.30 -59.43 4.99
CA SER A 62 -17.13 -59.66 4.14
C SER A 62 -16.85 -61.16 3.97
N ALA A 63 -16.98 -61.95 5.04
CA ALA A 63 -16.87 -63.41 4.94
C ALA A 63 -18.05 -64.04 4.18
N PHE A 64 -19.23 -63.45 4.28
CA PHE A 64 -20.40 -63.82 3.49
C PHE A 64 -20.19 -63.51 2.00
N MET A 65 -19.66 -62.34 1.66
CA MET A 65 -19.37 -61.94 0.28
C MET A 65 -18.34 -62.86 -0.38
N LYS A 66 -17.32 -63.32 0.34
CA LYS A 66 -16.32 -64.31 -0.15
C LYS A 66 -16.93 -65.66 -0.55
N LYS A 67 -18.14 -65.99 -0.08
CA LYS A 67 -18.86 -67.21 -0.50
C LYS A 67 -19.59 -67.05 -1.84
N ILE A 68 -19.70 -65.82 -2.34
CA ILE A 68 -20.53 -65.47 -3.50
C ILE A 68 -19.65 -64.89 -4.61
N ILE A 69 -18.67 -64.07 -4.25
CA ILE A 69 -17.68 -63.47 -5.15
C ILE A 69 -16.43 -64.34 -5.16
N ASN A 70 -16.16 -64.98 -6.30
CA ASN A 70 -15.03 -65.92 -6.43
C ASN A 70 -13.66 -65.23 -6.48
N VAL A 71 -13.62 -64.00 -6.99
CA VAL A 71 -12.40 -63.19 -7.10
C VAL A 71 -12.71 -61.78 -6.63
N GLU A 72 -12.07 -61.38 -5.54
CA GLU A 72 -12.15 -60.02 -5.01
C GLU A 72 -10.88 -59.28 -5.39
N ILE A 73 -11.01 -58.18 -6.12
CA ILE A 73 -9.89 -57.31 -6.52
C ILE A 73 -10.01 -56.02 -5.74
N SER A 74 -9.17 -55.85 -4.73
CA SER A 74 -9.01 -54.55 -4.08
C SER A 74 -8.22 -53.62 -5.00
N LEU A 75 -8.76 -52.44 -5.29
CA LEU A 75 -8.02 -51.44 -6.04
C LEU A 75 -6.79 -51.00 -5.21
N PRO A 76 -5.61 -50.86 -5.83
CA PRO A 76 -4.43 -50.40 -5.12
C PRO A 76 -4.66 -49.00 -4.54
N ALA A 77 -4.08 -48.75 -3.37
CA ALA A 77 -4.09 -47.42 -2.79
C ALA A 77 -3.43 -46.43 -3.76
N TYR A 78 -4.01 -45.24 -3.87
CA TYR A 78 -3.47 -44.19 -4.71
C TYR A 78 -2.29 -43.50 -4.00
N GLU A 79 -1.16 -43.37 -4.69
CA GLU A 79 -0.01 -42.66 -4.16
C GLU A 79 -0.28 -41.15 -4.18
N LYS A 80 -0.29 -40.53 -2.99
CA LYS A 80 -0.53 -39.09 -2.82
C LYS A 80 0.45 -38.21 -3.59
N LEU A 81 1.62 -38.73 -3.97
CA LEU A 81 2.63 -38.02 -4.75
C LEU A 81 2.16 -37.67 -6.17
N HIS A 82 1.16 -38.38 -6.72
CA HIS A 82 0.59 -38.08 -8.04
C HIS A 82 -0.55 -37.04 -8.00
N ILE A 83 -0.98 -36.59 -6.81
CA ILE A 83 -2.06 -35.58 -6.67
C ILE A 83 -1.79 -34.32 -7.50
N PRO A 84 -0.58 -33.73 -7.49
CA PRO A 84 -0.30 -32.49 -8.23
C PRO A 84 -0.44 -32.67 -9.74
N GLU A 85 0.09 -33.78 -10.28
CA GLU A 85 0.00 -34.10 -11.71
C GLU A 85 -1.45 -34.32 -12.14
N LEU A 86 -2.20 -35.11 -11.38
CA LEU A 86 -3.63 -35.30 -11.63
C LEU A 86 -4.41 -33.99 -11.55
N LEU A 87 -4.12 -33.15 -10.56
CA LEU A 87 -4.80 -31.87 -10.38
C LEU A 87 -4.50 -30.93 -11.54
N TYR A 88 -3.25 -30.87 -11.99
CA TYR A 88 -2.84 -30.09 -13.16
C TYR A 88 -3.56 -30.56 -14.42
N ASP A 89 -3.67 -31.88 -14.65
CA ASP A 89 -4.36 -32.44 -15.80
C ASP A 89 -5.86 -32.14 -15.78
N GLU A 90 -6.52 -32.32 -14.63
CA GLU A 90 -7.96 -32.04 -14.48
C GLU A 90 -8.25 -30.55 -14.68
N ILE A 91 -7.46 -29.65 -14.09
CA ILE A 91 -7.60 -28.20 -14.29
C ILE A 91 -7.32 -27.83 -15.76
N SER A 92 -6.22 -28.33 -16.35
CA SER A 92 -5.83 -28.03 -17.73
C SER A 92 -6.89 -28.45 -18.74
N ARG A 93 -7.61 -29.54 -18.48
CA ARG A 93 -8.69 -30.05 -19.34
C ARG A 93 -9.94 -29.15 -19.32
N LEU A 94 -10.17 -28.42 -18.23
CA LEU A 94 -11.33 -27.53 -18.07
C LEU A 94 -11.18 -26.21 -18.84
N PHE A 95 -9.94 -25.78 -19.11
CA PHE A 95 -9.68 -24.63 -19.97
C PHE A 95 -9.67 -25.03 -21.45
N LYS A 96 -10.52 -24.39 -22.27
CA LYS A 96 -10.53 -24.61 -23.72
C LYS A 96 -9.36 -23.86 -24.38
N LYS A 97 -8.37 -24.60 -24.88
CA LYS A 97 -7.17 -24.05 -25.57
C LYS A 97 -6.45 -22.96 -24.74
N PRO A 98 -5.98 -23.26 -23.51
CA PRO A 98 -5.28 -22.28 -22.69
C PRO A 98 -3.98 -21.86 -23.36
N SER A 99 -3.63 -20.58 -23.24
CA SER A 99 -2.33 -20.06 -23.68
C SER A 99 -1.19 -20.72 -22.88
N GLN A 100 0.03 -20.72 -23.43
CA GLN A 100 1.18 -21.28 -22.72
C GLN A 100 1.41 -20.59 -21.38
N THR A 101 1.33 -19.25 -21.35
CA THR A 101 1.42 -18.44 -20.14
C THR A 101 0.45 -18.91 -19.05
N LEU A 102 -0.79 -19.24 -19.41
CA LEU A 102 -1.77 -19.70 -18.42
C LEU A 102 -1.43 -21.09 -17.87
N LYS A 103 -0.94 -21.99 -18.73
CA LYS A 103 -0.47 -23.32 -18.29
C LYS A 103 0.71 -23.19 -17.33
N ASP A 104 1.67 -22.34 -17.65
CA ASP A 104 2.86 -22.11 -16.82
C ASP A 104 2.47 -21.57 -15.44
N LEU A 105 1.54 -20.62 -15.39
CA LEU A 105 1.00 -20.06 -14.15
C LEU A 105 0.28 -21.11 -13.28
N ILE A 106 -0.57 -21.94 -13.89
CA ILE A 106 -1.29 -23.02 -13.18
C ILE A 106 -0.28 -24.07 -12.67
N HIS A 107 0.69 -24.43 -13.51
CA HIS A 107 1.74 -25.36 -13.14
C HIS A 107 2.55 -24.83 -11.94
N GLU A 108 3.00 -23.57 -11.98
CA GLU A 108 3.72 -22.94 -10.88
C GLU A 108 2.91 -22.95 -9.58
N ALA A 109 1.60 -22.68 -9.65
CA ALA A 109 0.74 -22.69 -8.46
C ALA A 109 0.61 -24.08 -7.81
N ILE A 110 0.48 -25.14 -8.62
CA ILE A 110 0.23 -26.51 -8.14
C ILE A 110 1.50 -27.22 -7.68
N PHE A 111 2.59 -27.07 -8.44
CA PHE A 111 3.85 -27.78 -8.21
C PHE A 111 4.82 -27.03 -7.30
N TYR A 112 4.41 -25.91 -6.70
CA TYR A 112 5.23 -25.23 -5.72
C TYR A 112 5.51 -26.13 -4.51
N THR A 113 6.79 -26.20 -4.13
CA THR A 113 7.27 -26.95 -2.96
C THR A 113 7.85 -26.00 -1.93
N ASP A 114 7.45 -26.18 -0.67
CA ASP A 114 8.29 -25.89 0.48
C ASP A 114 8.58 -27.26 1.14
N ASP A 115 9.86 -27.57 1.36
CA ASP A 115 10.29 -28.80 2.04
C ASP A 115 9.84 -30.14 1.42
N ASN A 116 10.00 -30.30 0.09
CA ASN A 116 9.82 -31.57 -0.65
C ASN A 116 8.42 -32.24 -0.56
N SER A 117 7.42 -31.56 0.02
CA SER A 117 6.04 -32.05 0.04
C SER A 117 5.17 -31.17 -0.84
N TYR A 118 4.42 -31.80 -1.74
CA TYR A 118 3.43 -31.08 -2.52
C TYR A 118 2.27 -30.68 -1.61
N VAL A 119 2.03 -29.38 -1.48
CA VAL A 119 0.98 -28.81 -0.62
C VAL A 119 -0.37 -29.48 -0.90
N SER A 120 -0.72 -29.63 -2.19
CA SER A 120 -1.95 -30.29 -2.65
C SER A 120 -2.14 -31.69 -2.05
N SER A 121 -1.07 -32.46 -1.91
CA SER A 121 -1.10 -33.85 -1.40
C SER A 121 -1.39 -33.95 0.09
N LEU A 122 -1.21 -32.86 0.85
CA LEU A 122 -1.55 -32.78 2.28
C LEU A 122 -3.04 -32.47 2.51
N HIS A 123 -3.68 -31.85 1.53
CA HIS A 123 -5.04 -31.30 1.64
C HIS A 123 -6.08 -32.09 0.85
N LEU A 124 -5.68 -32.77 -0.21
CA LEU A 124 -6.58 -33.55 -1.06
C LEU A 124 -6.42 -35.05 -0.77
N SER A 125 -7.54 -35.74 -0.61
CA SER A 125 -7.59 -37.09 -0.06
C SER A 125 -7.48 -38.19 -1.14
N GLY A 126 -7.82 -37.87 -2.39
CA GLY A 126 -7.78 -38.81 -3.52
C GLY A 126 -8.47 -38.26 -4.78
N PHE A 127 -8.59 -39.09 -5.82
CA PHE A 127 -9.03 -38.68 -7.17
C PHE A 127 -10.37 -37.92 -7.21
N ARG A 128 -11.39 -38.39 -6.47
CA ARG A 128 -12.70 -37.72 -6.39
C ARG A 128 -12.58 -36.32 -5.81
N ASP A 129 -11.71 -36.17 -4.81
CA ASP A 129 -11.46 -34.92 -4.11
C ASP A 129 -10.72 -33.93 -5.02
N VAL A 130 -9.68 -34.43 -5.71
CA VAL A 130 -8.93 -33.68 -6.73
C VAL A 130 -9.85 -33.16 -7.83
N LYS A 131 -10.73 -34.01 -8.37
CA LYS A 131 -11.72 -33.58 -9.39
C LYS A 131 -12.66 -32.51 -8.89
N ARG A 132 -13.16 -32.61 -7.66
CA ARG A 132 -14.07 -31.61 -7.09
C ARG A 132 -13.38 -30.27 -6.93
N PHE A 133 -12.19 -30.27 -6.34
CA PHE A 133 -11.40 -29.06 -6.20
C PHE A 133 -11.03 -28.45 -7.55
N ALA A 134 -10.56 -29.26 -8.51
CA ALA A 134 -10.23 -28.80 -9.87
C ALA A 134 -11.41 -28.06 -10.54
N ASN A 135 -12.62 -28.60 -10.43
CA ASN A 135 -13.82 -27.98 -10.99
C ASN A 135 -14.15 -26.63 -10.32
N ILE A 136 -14.05 -26.56 -8.99
CA ILE A 136 -14.32 -25.33 -8.22
C ILE A 136 -13.26 -24.27 -8.55
N PHE A 137 -11.98 -24.64 -8.47
CA PHE A 137 -10.87 -23.75 -8.80
C PHE A 137 -11.00 -23.23 -10.23
N ALA A 138 -11.22 -24.08 -11.22
CA ALA A 138 -11.34 -23.66 -12.61
C ALA A 138 -12.53 -22.71 -12.82
N LEU A 139 -13.65 -22.93 -12.15
CA LEU A 139 -14.83 -22.05 -12.21
C LEU A 139 -14.52 -20.66 -11.62
N ASN A 140 -13.98 -20.62 -10.40
CA ASN A 140 -13.66 -19.35 -9.73
C ASN A 140 -12.53 -18.60 -10.44
N PHE A 141 -11.49 -19.32 -10.86
CA PHE A 141 -10.38 -18.76 -11.63
C PHE A 141 -10.84 -18.22 -12.98
N SER A 142 -11.75 -18.91 -13.70
CA SER A 142 -12.30 -18.41 -14.96
C SER A 142 -13.04 -17.08 -14.77
N TYR A 143 -13.79 -16.93 -13.67
CA TYR A 143 -14.48 -15.68 -13.35
C TYR A 143 -13.48 -14.55 -13.12
N ILE A 144 -12.42 -14.80 -12.34
CA ILE A 144 -11.37 -13.80 -12.07
C ILE A 144 -10.62 -13.45 -13.35
N TYR A 145 -10.23 -14.45 -14.13
CA TYR A 145 -9.50 -14.27 -15.38
C TYR A 145 -10.26 -13.36 -16.34
N ILE A 146 -11.58 -13.51 -16.43
CA ILE A 146 -12.45 -12.67 -17.26
C ILE A 146 -12.61 -11.26 -16.67
N ASN A 147 -12.79 -11.12 -15.35
CA ASN A 147 -13.21 -9.85 -14.74
C ASN A 147 -12.09 -8.96 -14.22
N LYS A 148 -10.92 -9.52 -13.85
CA LYS A 148 -9.87 -8.77 -13.14
C LYS A 148 -8.55 -8.66 -13.89
N ASN A 149 -8.41 -9.36 -15.02
CA ASN A 149 -7.12 -9.55 -15.71
C ASN A 149 -6.07 -10.23 -14.82
N LEU A 150 -5.12 -10.94 -15.42
CA LEU A 150 -4.17 -11.77 -14.63
C LEU A 150 -3.21 -10.95 -13.76
N ASN A 151 -2.94 -9.69 -14.12
CA ASN A 151 -1.93 -8.90 -13.44
C ASN A 151 -2.32 -8.54 -12.00
N ASN A 152 -3.62 -8.43 -11.72
CA ASN A 152 -4.13 -8.00 -10.42
C ASN A 152 -4.12 -9.10 -9.35
N ILE A 153 -3.91 -10.37 -9.73
CA ILE A 153 -3.95 -11.50 -8.80
C ILE A 153 -2.73 -12.40 -8.98
N ASN A 154 -2.07 -12.68 -7.86
CA ASN A 154 -1.08 -13.73 -7.77
C ASN A 154 -1.78 -15.09 -7.81
N ILE A 155 -1.59 -15.85 -8.89
CA ILE A 155 -2.27 -17.14 -9.09
C ILE A 155 -1.96 -18.16 -7.99
N ARG A 156 -0.76 -18.11 -7.42
CA ARG A 156 -0.37 -19.01 -6.34
C ARG A 156 -1.11 -18.67 -5.05
N ASP A 157 -1.22 -17.39 -4.71
CA ASP A 157 -2.05 -16.99 -3.56
C ASP A 157 -3.51 -17.36 -3.78
N PHE A 158 -4.00 -17.20 -5.01
CA PHE A 158 -5.36 -17.56 -5.36
C PHE A 158 -5.58 -19.07 -5.22
N TYR A 159 -4.66 -19.88 -5.72
CA TYR A 159 -4.69 -21.33 -5.55
C TYR A 159 -4.71 -21.75 -4.08
N LEU A 160 -3.84 -21.16 -3.25
CA LEU A 160 -3.73 -21.50 -1.84
C LEU A 160 -4.97 -21.08 -1.03
N ILE A 161 -5.55 -19.91 -1.32
CA ILE A 161 -6.77 -19.46 -0.64
C ILE A 161 -7.98 -20.29 -1.08
N GLU A 162 -8.06 -20.70 -2.36
CA GLU A 162 -9.09 -21.61 -2.84
C GLU A 162 -8.96 -23.01 -2.24
N LEU A 163 -7.72 -23.51 -2.07
CA LEU A 163 -7.47 -24.77 -1.39
C LEU A 163 -7.89 -24.69 0.09
N LEU A 164 -7.58 -23.58 0.76
CA LEU A 164 -8.05 -23.29 2.12
C LEU A 164 -9.57 -23.23 2.18
N HIS A 165 -10.23 -22.56 1.23
CA HIS A 165 -11.68 -22.44 1.16
C HIS A 165 -12.35 -23.81 0.99
N TYR A 166 -11.83 -24.64 0.08
CA TYR A 166 -12.36 -25.96 -0.19
C TYR A 166 -12.19 -26.93 1.00
N THR A 167 -11.04 -26.89 1.67
CA THR A 167 -10.69 -27.87 2.72
C THR A 167 -11.00 -27.42 4.15
N TYR A 168 -10.92 -26.12 4.45
CA TYR A 168 -11.11 -25.52 5.77
C TYR A 168 -12.00 -24.26 5.68
N PRO A 169 -13.28 -24.40 5.28
CA PRO A 169 -14.17 -23.27 5.02
C PRO A 169 -14.41 -22.37 6.23
N ARG A 170 -14.35 -22.89 7.46
CA ARG A 170 -14.53 -22.05 8.67
C ARG A 170 -13.30 -21.19 8.91
N THR A 171 -12.09 -21.73 8.73
CA THR A 171 -10.87 -20.91 8.81
C THR A 171 -10.86 -19.85 7.70
N HIS A 172 -11.20 -20.23 6.46
CA HIS A 172 -11.28 -19.28 5.36
C HIS A 172 -12.21 -18.10 5.68
N ASN A 173 -13.40 -18.37 6.22
CA ASN A 173 -14.34 -17.32 6.61
C ASN A 173 -13.83 -16.48 7.79
N ALA A 174 -13.17 -17.11 8.77
CA ALA A 174 -12.61 -16.42 9.92
C ALA A 174 -11.49 -15.45 9.54
N LEU A 175 -10.75 -15.67 8.44
CA LEU A 175 -9.76 -14.69 7.95
C LEU A 175 -10.39 -13.33 7.61
N ILE A 176 -11.64 -13.33 7.15
CA ILE A 176 -12.37 -12.11 6.78
C ILE A 176 -13.07 -11.51 8.00
N VAL A 177 -13.81 -12.34 8.73
CA VAL A 177 -14.69 -11.87 9.82
C VAL A 177 -13.93 -11.56 11.11
N ASN A 178 -12.80 -12.24 11.32
CA ASN A 178 -11.99 -12.17 12.53
C ASN A 178 -10.52 -11.91 12.21
N SER A 179 -10.23 -11.04 11.23
CA SER A 179 -8.88 -10.74 10.75
C SER A 179 -7.88 -10.43 11.86
N ASP A 180 -8.31 -9.73 12.91
CA ASP A 180 -7.46 -9.33 14.04
C ASP A 180 -6.96 -10.51 14.88
N ALA A 181 -7.64 -11.66 14.81
CA ALA A 181 -7.18 -12.89 15.46
C ALA A 181 -5.99 -13.55 14.72
N PHE A 182 -5.83 -13.25 13.42
CA PHE A 182 -4.82 -13.84 12.57
C PHE A 182 -3.65 -12.90 12.32
N PHE A 183 -3.91 -11.60 12.20
CA PHE A 183 -2.95 -10.63 11.70
C PHE A 183 -2.55 -9.59 12.75
N LYS A 184 -1.27 -9.22 12.74
CA LYS A 184 -0.77 -8.06 13.48
C LYS A 184 -0.64 -6.85 12.55
N GLN A 185 -0.69 -5.67 13.14
CA GLN A 185 -0.43 -4.43 12.41
C GLN A 185 1.07 -4.26 12.16
N ARG A 186 1.46 -4.15 10.90
CA ARG A 186 2.83 -3.76 10.52
C ARG A 186 3.02 -2.25 10.70
N ILE A 187 4.26 -1.84 11.02
CA ILE A 187 4.70 -0.42 11.02
C ILE A 187 4.36 0.24 9.69
N ASP A 188 4.45 -0.53 8.61
CA ASP A 188 4.23 -0.07 7.26
C ASP A 188 2.73 0.13 6.92
N ASN A 189 1.84 -0.45 7.73
CA ASN A 189 0.37 -0.58 7.67
C ASN A 189 -0.21 -1.06 6.33
N ARG A 190 0.61 -1.65 5.45
CA ARG A 190 0.26 -1.96 4.05
C ARG A 190 -0.05 -3.43 3.82
N THR A 191 0.66 -4.27 4.54
CA THR A 191 0.64 -5.72 4.36
C THR A 191 0.11 -6.40 5.61
N TYR A 192 -0.67 -7.45 5.41
CA TYR A 192 -1.03 -8.39 6.46
C TYR A 192 0.17 -9.28 6.78
N GLU A 193 0.49 -9.36 8.06
CA GLU A 193 1.45 -10.33 8.60
C GLU A 193 0.74 -11.11 9.69
N LEU A 194 0.95 -12.42 9.73
CA LEU A 194 0.38 -13.22 10.81
C LEU A 194 0.92 -12.77 12.17
N VAL A 195 0.15 -12.97 13.22
CA VAL A 195 0.65 -12.80 14.59
C VAL A 195 1.85 -13.73 14.82
N ASP A 196 2.83 -13.28 15.61
CA ASP A 196 4.13 -13.96 15.73
C ASP A 196 4.03 -15.41 16.22
N ASP A 197 3.02 -15.70 17.05
CA ASP A 197 2.72 -17.05 17.55
C ASP A 197 2.39 -18.04 16.43
N LEU A 198 1.81 -17.56 15.33
CA LEU A 198 1.49 -18.41 14.18
C LEU A 198 2.74 -18.76 13.35
N TYR A 199 3.88 -18.12 13.56
CA TYR A 199 5.16 -18.54 12.96
C TYR A 199 5.97 -19.47 13.87
N ASN A 200 5.67 -19.51 15.17
CA ASN A 200 6.46 -20.24 16.16
C ASN A 200 5.66 -21.42 16.72
N ASP A 201 6.07 -22.65 16.37
CA ASP A 201 5.36 -23.86 16.80
C ASP A 201 5.34 -24.08 18.32
N GLU A 202 6.26 -23.45 19.06
CA GLU A 202 6.40 -23.55 20.53
C GLU A 202 5.57 -22.53 21.33
N LYS A 203 5.10 -21.44 20.71
CA LYS A 203 4.42 -20.32 21.41
C LYS A 203 2.92 -20.20 21.09
N ASN A 204 2.35 -21.22 20.44
CA ASN A 204 1.08 -21.06 19.74
C ASN A 204 -0.18 -21.47 20.53
N GLU A 205 -0.07 -22.02 21.75
CA GLU A 205 -1.20 -22.73 22.35
C GLU A 205 -2.45 -21.86 22.56
N ASP A 206 -2.31 -20.67 23.14
CA ASP A 206 -3.46 -19.83 23.48
C ASP A 206 -4.06 -19.16 22.24
N THR A 207 -3.21 -18.66 21.35
CA THR A 207 -3.61 -18.12 20.04
C THR A 207 -4.31 -19.19 19.19
N ILE A 208 -3.82 -20.43 19.17
CA ILE A 208 -4.48 -21.54 18.48
C ILE A 208 -5.80 -21.92 19.15
N LYS A 209 -5.88 -21.93 20.48
CA LYS A 209 -7.15 -22.18 21.20
C LYS A 209 -8.19 -21.12 20.84
N MET A 210 -7.80 -19.85 20.81
CA MET A 210 -8.65 -18.74 20.40
C MET A 210 -9.12 -18.91 18.94
N ILE A 211 -8.20 -19.14 18.00
CA ILE A 211 -8.55 -19.35 16.58
C ILE A 211 -9.45 -20.58 16.41
N LYS A 212 -9.19 -21.69 17.12
CA LYS A 212 -10.06 -22.87 17.08
C LYS A 212 -11.47 -22.61 17.62
N SER A 213 -11.64 -21.66 18.53
CA SER A 213 -12.95 -21.29 19.04
C SER A 213 -13.83 -20.59 17.99
N ILE A 214 -13.22 -19.87 17.05
CA ILE A 214 -13.90 -19.21 15.92
C ILE A 214 -13.91 -20.06 14.65
N ALA A 215 -12.89 -20.90 14.45
CA ALA A 215 -12.69 -21.78 13.30
C ALA A 215 -12.24 -23.18 13.77
N ASN A 216 -13.20 -24.03 14.10
CA ASN A 216 -12.90 -25.36 14.66
C ASN A 216 -12.25 -26.36 13.68
N ASP A 217 -12.17 -26.03 12.39
CA ASP A 217 -11.42 -26.77 11.38
C ASP A 217 -9.94 -26.34 11.30
N PHE A 218 -9.53 -25.35 12.11
CA PHE A 218 -8.15 -24.88 12.18
C PHE A 218 -7.22 -25.97 12.71
N SER A 219 -6.18 -26.25 11.93
CA SER A 219 -5.23 -27.35 12.17
C SER A 219 -3.81 -26.96 11.76
N LYS A 220 -2.84 -27.87 11.96
CA LYS A 220 -1.45 -27.68 11.48
C LYS A 220 -1.39 -27.50 9.96
N ASN A 221 -2.24 -28.22 9.22
CA ASN A 221 -2.33 -28.12 7.77
C ASN A 221 -2.85 -26.74 7.35
N THR A 222 -3.85 -26.24 8.06
CA THR A 222 -4.36 -24.87 7.87
C THR A 222 -3.27 -23.83 8.12
N LEU A 223 -2.48 -24.00 9.20
CA LEU A 223 -1.37 -23.12 9.53
C LEU A 223 -0.28 -23.09 8.45
N LEU A 224 0.01 -24.24 7.82
CA LEU A 224 0.91 -24.32 6.68
C LEU A 224 0.42 -23.43 5.52
N LEU A 225 -0.84 -23.53 5.13
CA LEU A 225 -1.42 -22.69 4.07
C LEU A 225 -1.33 -21.20 4.42
N LEU A 226 -1.63 -20.83 5.67
CA LEU A 226 -1.54 -19.44 6.11
C LEU A 226 -0.10 -18.92 6.06
N ARG A 227 0.90 -19.71 6.45
CA ARG A 227 2.32 -19.32 6.36
C ARG A 227 2.78 -19.13 4.92
N LEU A 228 2.22 -19.88 3.97
CA LEU A 228 2.52 -19.73 2.53
C LEU A 228 1.83 -18.52 1.89
N LEU A 229 0.60 -18.23 2.31
CA LEU A 229 -0.17 -17.05 1.89
C LEU A 229 0.44 -15.76 2.47
N PHE A 230 0.80 -15.78 3.75
CA PHE A 230 1.29 -14.64 4.52
C PHE A 230 2.67 -14.94 5.13
N PRO A 231 3.73 -15.08 4.33
CA PRO A 231 5.08 -15.23 4.86
C PRO A 231 5.59 -13.91 5.48
N LYS A 232 6.61 -13.98 6.35
CA LYS A 232 7.25 -12.76 6.90
C LYS A 232 7.85 -11.87 5.82
N LYS A 233 8.36 -12.47 4.74
CA LYS A 233 8.91 -11.75 3.58
C LYS A 233 7.77 -11.13 2.77
N ILE A 234 7.94 -9.90 2.33
CA ILE A 234 6.98 -9.21 1.45
C ILE A 234 6.98 -9.89 0.08
N LYS A 235 5.78 -10.22 -0.42
CA LYS A 235 5.54 -10.82 -1.74
C LYS A 235 5.39 -9.75 -2.84
N GLN A 236 5.11 -10.18 -4.06
CA GLN A 236 4.87 -9.30 -5.21
C GLN A 236 3.60 -8.45 -5.01
N GLU A 237 3.51 -7.27 -5.62
CA GLU A 237 2.43 -6.28 -5.37
C GLU A 237 0.99 -6.77 -5.65
N ASN A 238 0.82 -7.86 -6.39
CA ASN A 238 -0.48 -8.49 -6.66
C ASN A 238 -0.87 -9.56 -5.62
N SER A 239 -0.04 -9.79 -4.61
CA SER A 239 -0.27 -10.79 -3.55
C SER A 239 -1.44 -10.45 -2.64
N ILE A 240 -2.09 -11.48 -2.09
CA ILE A 240 -3.12 -11.36 -1.03
C ILE A 240 -2.60 -10.69 0.24
N GLN A 241 -1.28 -10.67 0.42
CA GLN A 241 -0.63 -10.04 1.57
C GLN A 241 -0.91 -8.53 1.64
N TYR A 242 -1.17 -7.87 0.52
CA TYR A 242 -1.47 -6.44 0.49
C TYR A 242 -2.93 -6.18 0.87
N LYS A 243 -3.16 -5.22 1.77
CA LYS A 243 -4.52 -4.91 2.28
C LYS A 243 -5.51 -4.58 1.18
N ASP A 244 -5.09 -3.76 0.21
CA ASP A 244 -5.90 -3.39 -0.95
C ASP A 244 -6.31 -4.59 -1.81
N ASN A 245 -5.47 -5.63 -1.85
CA ASN A 245 -5.77 -6.86 -2.60
C ASN A 245 -6.52 -7.88 -1.75
N PHE A 246 -6.46 -7.81 -0.43
CA PHE A 246 -6.89 -8.90 0.45
C PHE A 246 -8.33 -9.35 0.19
N LEU A 247 -9.29 -8.43 0.28
CA LEU A 247 -10.71 -8.72 0.07
C LEU A 247 -11.02 -9.17 -1.36
N GLU A 248 -10.20 -8.73 -2.29
CA GLU A 248 -10.30 -9.01 -3.71
C GLU A 248 -10.04 -10.49 -4.05
N TYR A 249 -9.34 -11.24 -3.17
CA TYR A 249 -9.19 -12.70 -3.27
C TYR A 249 -10.43 -13.47 -2.80
N PHE A 250 -11.35 -12.83 -2.06
CA PHE A 250 -12.56 -13.47 -1.52
C PHE A 250 -13.82 -13.13 -2.32
N CYS A 251 -13.88 -11.96 -2.95
CA CYS A 251 -15.06 -11.50 -3.70
C CYS A 251 -14.95 -11.68 -5.22
N TYR A 252 -13.77 -12.07 -5.72
CA TYR A 252 -13.47 -12.36 -7.13
C TYR A 252 -13.78 -11.21 -8.12
N ARG A 253 -13.94 -9.97 -7.62
CA ARG A 253 -14.16 -8.76 -8.43
C ARG A 253 -13.18 -7.65 -8.02
N ASN A 254 -13.04 -6.62 -8.87
CA ASN A 254 -12.39 -5.39 -8.46
C ASN A 254 -13.31 -4.64 -7.49
N LEU A 255 -12.74 -4.07 -6.43
CA LEU A 255 -13.48 -3.19 -5.53
C LEU A 255 -13.48 -1.77 -6.10
N ASP A 256 -14.63 -1.08 -5.99
CA ASP A 256 -14.81 0.24 -6.60
C ASP A 256 -13.92 1.30 -5.93
N ASP A 257 -13.70 1.15 -4.62
CA ASP A 257 -12.86 2.06 -3.82
C ASP A 257 -11.37 1.67 -3.80
N ILE A 258 -10.96 0.65 -4.56
CA ILE A 258 -9.57 0.22 -4.65
C ILE A 258 -9.04 0.52 -6.06
N LEU A 259 -7.82 1.05 -6.12
CA LEU A 259 -7.09 1.21 -7.37
C LEU A 259 -6.46 -0.13 -7.74
N SER A 260 -6.84 -0.73 -8.86
CA SER A 260 -6.21 -1.99 -9.30
C SER A 260 -4.81 -1.75 -9.90
N LEU A 261 -3.97 -2.79 -9.96
CA LEU A 261 -2.65 -2.69 -10.62
C LEU A 261 -2.79 -2.41 -12.10
N ASP A 262 -3.79 -2.97 -12.77
CA ASP A 262 -4.08 -2.63 -14.18
C ASP A 262 -4.45 -1.16 -14.37
N GLU A 263 -5.22 -0.59 -13.44
CA GLU A 263 -5.53 0.84 -13.48
C GLU A 263 -4.26 1.65 -13.26
N PHE A 264 -3.45 1.28 -12.27
CA PHE A 264 -2.17 1.93 -11.98
C PHE A 264 -1.18 1.83 -13.15
N ASP A 265 -1.11 0.68 -13.82
CA ASP A 265 -0.24 0.48 -14.98
C ASP A 265 -0.58 1.45 -16.13
N LYS A 266 -1.85 1.88 -16.28
CA LYS A 266 -2.21 2.87 -17.32
C LYS A 266 -1.44 4.18 -17.19
N VAL A 267 -1.14 4.64 -15.97
CA VAL A 267 -0.32 5.84 -15.79
C VAL A 267 1.17 5.54 -15.98
N LEU A 268 1.65 4.37 -15.51
CA LEU A 268 3.06 4.00 -15.64
C LEU A 268 3.49 3.79 -17.11
N PHE A 269 2.61 3.21 -17.92
CA PHE A 269 2.85 2.93 -19.34
C PHE A 269 2.28 4.01 -20.28
N ALA A 270 1.80 5.13 -19.73
CA ALA A 270 1.31 6.24 -20.52
C ALA A 270 2.39 6.75 -21.50
N LYS A 271 1.97 7.03 -22.74
CA LYS A 271 2.85 7.52 -23.81
C LYS A 271 2.98 9.04 -23.82
N SER A 272 2.12 9.73 -23.07
CA SER A 272 2.13 11.19 -22.97
C SER A 272 1.53 11.67 -21.65
N ASP A 273 1.90 12.89 -21.27
CA ASP A 273 1.33 13.60 -20.13
C ASP A 273 -0.20 13.72 -20.17
N ASN A 274 -0.77 13.88 -21.36
CA ASN A 274 -2.22 13.98 -21.54
C ASN A 274 -2.93 12.65 -21.25
N GLU A 275 -2.28 11.51 -21.51
CA GLU A 275 -2.83 10.20 -21.13
C GLU A 275 -2.84 10.01 -19.60
N ILE A 276 -1.78 10.46 -18.92
CA ILE A 276 -1.72 10.48 -17.44
C ILE A 276 -2.87 11.35 -16.90
N GLU A 277 -3.00 12.57 -17.40
CA GLU A 277 -3.97 13.55 -16.93
C GLU A 277 -5.42 13.09 -17.15
N LYS A 278 -5.70 12.48 -18.32
CA LYS A 278 -7.00 11.84 -18.59
C LYS A 278 -7.27 10.68 -17.64
N THR A 279 -6.26 9.87 -17.33
CA THR A 279 -6.40 8.70 -16.45
C THR A 279 -6.69 9.13 -15.01
N ILE A 280 -5.94 10.09 -14.47
CA ILE A 280 -6.18 10.65 -13.13
C ILE A 280 -7.57 11.29 -13.05
N LYS A 281 -7.95 12.07 -14.07
CA LYS A 281 -9.29 12.68 -14.12
C LYS A 281 -10.39 11.62 -14.11
N ASN A 282 -10.22 10.53 -14.88
CA ASN A 282 -11.16 9.42 -14.90
C ASN A 282 -11.26 8.72 -13.54
N TRP A 283 -10.13 8.49 -12.86
CA TRP A 283 -10.14 7.98 -11.48
C TRP A 283 -10.97 8.88 -10.57
N HIS A 284 -10.68 10.17 -10.55
CA HIS A 284 -11.42 11.12 -9.73
C HIS A 284 -12.90 11.24 -10.13
N GLU A 285 -13.29 11.06 -11.39
CA GLU A 285 -14.71 11.12 -11.78
C GLU A 285 -15.49 9.85 -11.41
N GLN A 286 -14.85 8.69 -11.45
CA GLN A 286 -15.50 7.39 -11.26
C GLN A 286 -15.38 6.85 -9.84
N LYS A 287 -14.29 7.17 -9.14
CA LYS A 287 -13.91 6.64 -7.83
C LYS A 287 -13.53 7.81 -6.92
N ARG A 288 -14.30 8.07 -5.87
CA ARG A 288 -14.03 9.15 -4.90
C ARG A 288 -14.26 8.67 -3.48
N GLY A 289 -13.39 9.09 -2.58
CA GLY A 289 -13.56 8.88 -1.16
C GLY A 289 -12.23 8.61 -0.47
N TYR A 290 -12.26 8.68 0.86
CA TYR A 290 -11.08 8.47 1.69
C TYR A 290 -10.39 7.12 1.40
N TRP A 291 -11.17 6.04 1.23
CA TRP A 291 -10.65 4.71 0.95
C TRP A 291 -9.93 4.61 -0.40
N PHE A 292 -10.42 5.32 -1.43
CA PHE A 292 -9.77 5.36 -2.74
C PHE A 292 -8.47 6.18 -2.70
N ASP A 293 -8.46 7.32 -2.02
CA ASP A 293 -7.23 8.11 -1.81
C ASP A 293 -6.18 7.28 -1.04
N GLU A 294 -6.61 6.52 -0.02
CA GLU A 294 -5.72 5.63 0.74
C GLU A 294 -5.18 4.50 -0.15
N SER A 295 -6.02 3.93 -1.01
CA SER A 295 -5.59 2.93 -2.00
C SER A 295 -4.58 3.49 -2.99
N ILE A 296 -4.77 4.73 -3.48
CA ILE A 296 -3.78 5.43 -4.30
C ILE A 296 -2.44 5.49 -3.55
N SER A 297 -2.42 6.00 -2.31
CA SER A 297 -1.20 6.07 -1.49
C SER A 297 -0.52 4.72 -1.37
N ASN A 298 -1.30 3.68 -1.04
CA ASN A 298 -0.82 2.31 -0.89
C ASN A 298 -0.16 1.82 -2.17
N ARG A 299 -0.78 2.01 -3.35
CA ARG A 299 -0.21 1.59 -4.63
C ARG A 299 1.14 2.23 -4.93
N PHE A 300 1.25 3.55 -4.85
CA PHE A 300 2.53 4.24 -5.01
C PHE A 300 3.56 3.71 -4.02
N LYS A 301 3.16 3.54 -2.76
CA LYS A 301 4.06 3.10 -1.69
C LYS A 301 4.57 1.68 -1.86
N THR A 302 3.80 0.78 -2.47
CA THR A 302 4.06 -0.67 -2.53
C THR A 302 4.55 -1.20 -3.86
N TYR A 303 4.31 -0.48 -4.96
CA TYR A 303 4.70 -0.95 -6.30
C TYR A 303 6.22 -1.10 -6.41
N ASN A 304 6.69 -2.16 -7.06
CA ASN A 304 8.11 -2.39 -7.26
C ASN A 304 8.70 -1.43 -8.31
N THR A 305 9.50 -0.49 -7.84
CA THR A 305 10.16 0.54 -8.64
C THR A 305 11.59 0.18 -9.08
N ASP A 306 12.16 -0.93 -8.59
CA ASP A 306 13.54 -1.36 -8.90
C ASP A 306 13.71 -1.70 -10.39
N SER A 307 12.62 -2.05 -11.07
CA SER A 307 12.60 -2.40 -12.50
C SER A 307 12.21 -1.23 -13.41
N PHE A 308 12.06 -0.02 -12.86
CA PHE A 308 11.64 1.13 -13.66
C PHE A 308 12.65 1.46 -14.75
N SER A 309 12.11 1.76 -15.94
CA SER A 309 12.82 2.55 -16.93
C SER A 309 12.72 4.03 -16.55
N GLU A 310 13.59 4.87 -17.12
CA GLU A 310 13.53 6.32 -16.92
C GLU A 310 12.13 6.90 -17.21
N GLN A 311 11.49 6.46 -18.30
CA GLN A 311 10.15 6.92 -18.65
C GLN A 311 9.09 6.50 -17.61
N LYS A 312 9.16 5.27 -17.08
CA LYS A 312 8.25 4.82 -16.02
C LYS A 312 8.44 5.64 -14.75
N ALA A 313 9.68 5.95 -14.38
CA ALA A 313 9.98 6.80 -13.23
C ALA A 313 9.42 8.22 -13.42
N LYS A 314 9.58 8.82 -14.61
CA LYS A 314 8.98 10.11 -14.96
C LYS A 314 7.46 10.08 -14.88
N ASN A 315 6.82 9.06 -15.45
CA ASN A 315 5.37 8.88 -15.38
C ASN A 315 4.88 8.74 -13.93
N TYR A 316 5.59 7.96 -13.11
CA TYR A 316 5.30 7.79 -11.68
C TYR A 316 5.38 9.12 -10.92
N LEU A 317 6.46 9.90 -11.11
CA LEU A 317 6.65 11.23 -10.52
C LEU A 317 5.55 12.20 -10.93
N SER A 318 5.28 12.31 -12.25
CA SER A 318 4.25 13.20 -12.79
C SER A 318 2.87 12.85 -12.25
N THR A 319 2.56 11.57 -12.10
CA THR A 319 1.27 11.15 -11.55
C THR A 319 1.11 11.60 -10.10
N ILE A 320 2.13 11.45 -9.25
CA ILE A 320 2.08 11.93 -7.85
C ILE A 320 1.79 13.43 -7.80
N ILE A 321 2.53 14.24 -8.56
CA ILE A 321 2.37 15.70 -8.54
C ILE A 321 0.97 16.09 -9.03
N LYS A 322 0.49 15.49 -10.13
CA LYS A 322 -0.83 15.79 -10.70
C LYS A 322 -1.99 15.33 -9.79
N LEU A 323 -1.81 14.26 -9.02
CA LEU A 323 -2.81 13.76 -8.06
C LEU A 323 -3.10 14.75 -6.92
N THR A 324 -2.16 15.65 -6.62
CA THR A 324 -2.35 16.68 -5.57
C THR A 324 -3.50 17.63 -5.88
N ARG A 325 -3.93 17.76 -7.14
CA ARG A 325 -5.13 18.54 -7.53
C ARG A 325 -6.44 17.90 -7.07
N TYR A 326 -6.44 16.60 -6.80
CA TYR A 326 -7.65 15.80 -6.60
C TYR A 326 -7.75 15.26 -5.18
N ILE A 327 -6.63 14.88 -4.57
CA ILE A 327 -6.58 14.34 -3.21
C ILE A 327 -6.73 15.49 -2.21
N ARG A 328 -7.63 15.32 -1.23
CA ARG A 328 -7.87 16.34 -0.19
C ARG A 328 -7.21 16.03 1.14
N SER A 329 -6.83 14.77 1.36
CA SER A 329 -6.23 14.33 2.62
C SER A 329 -4.78 14.81 2.73
N GLU A 330 -4.51 15.65 3.73
CA GLU A 330 -3.17 16.15 4.01
C GLU A 330 -2.17 15.03 4.29
N LYS A 331 -2.59 14.04 5.07
CA LYS A 331 -1.76 12.87 5.38
C LYS A 331 -1.32 12.16 4.11
N ILE A 332 -2.23 11.98 3.15
CA ILE A 332 -1.97 11.23 1.91
C ILE A 332 -1.07 12.03 0.97
N ILE A 333 -1.28 13.35 0.85
CA ILE A 333 -0.39 14.21 0.06
C ILE A 333 1.04 14.16 0.60
N LYS A 334 1.21 14.27 1.94
CA LYS A 334 2.53 14.17 2.57
C LYS A 334 3.19 12.81 2.30
N GLU A 335 2.44 11.72 2.44
CA GLU A 335 2.94 10.38 2.13
C GLU A 335 3.40 10.27 0.66
N LEU A 336 2.54 10.64 -0.29
CA LEU A 336 2.85 10.59 -1.72
C LEU A 336 4.09 11.44 -2.06
N MET A 337 4.15 12.68 -1.55
CA MET A 337 5.30 13.57 -1.79
C MET A 337 6.58 13.02 -1.17
N SER A 338 6.53 12.41 0.02
CA SER A 338 7.69 11.77 0.63
C SER A 338 8.23 10.62 -0.24
N PHE A 339 7.36 9.84 -0.89
CA PHE A 339 7.79 8.80 -1.83
C PHE A 339 8.30 9.37 -3.15
N CYS A 340 7.72 10.48 -3.60
CA CYS A 340 8.12 11.18 -4.82
C CYS A 340 9.60 11.57 -4.77
N ILE A 341 10.04 12.13 -3.64
CA ILE A 341 11.39 12.69 -3.48
C ILE A 341 12.42 11.71 -2.90
N ASP A 342 12.06 10.52 -2.42
CA ASP A 342 13.03 9.56 -1.88
C ASP A 342 13.82 8.87 -3.03
N LYS A 343 15.10 9.20 -3.19
CA LYS A 343 15.98 8.65 -4.22
C LYS A 343 16.12 7.12 -4.13
N ARG A 344 15.93 6.52 -2.95
CA ARG A 344 16.02 5.06 -2.74
C ARG A 344 14.84 4.33 -3.34
N LYS A 345 13.74 5.04 -3.65
CA LYS A 345 12.57 4.50 -4.33
C LYS A 345 12.78 4.30 -5.82
N TYR A 346 13.90 4.70 -6.42
CA TYR A 346 14.08 4.56 -7.86
C TYR A 346 15.23 3.60 -8.17
N ASN A 347 15.11 2.93 -9.32
CA ASN A 347 16.18 2.06 -9.83
C ASN A 347 17.50 2.84 -9.88
N LYS A 348 18.53 2.30 -9.23
CA LYS A 348 19.87 2.92 -9.12
C LYS A 348 20.56 3.17 -10.47
N THR A 349 20.09 2.53 -11.55
CA THR A 349 20.60 2.77 -12.91
C THR A 349 20.06 4.05 -13.54
N ILE A 350 18.97 4.61 -13.02
CA ILE A 350 18.42 5.89 -13.46
C ILE A 350 19.18 7.02 -12.79
N SER A 351 19.63 8.00 -13.58
CA SER A 351 20.30 9.18 -13.04
C SER A 351 19.36 9.97 -12.13
N SER A 352 19.74 10.14 -10.86
CA SER A 352 19.02 10.98 -9.91
C SER A 352 18.93 12.43 -10.39
N THR A 353 19.94 12.91 -11.12
CA THR A 353 19.94 14.26 -11.72
C THR A 353 18.88 14.42 -12.80
N ILE A 354 18.63 13.39 -13.61
CA ILE A 354 17.56 13.44 -14.63
C ILE A 354 16.19 13.50 -13.94
N LEU A 355 16.00 12.72 -12.88
CA LEU A 355 14.76 12.73 -12.11
C LEU A 355 14.58 14.03 -11.33
N SER A 356 15.66 14.62 -10.80
CA SER A 356 15.61 15.90 -10.08
C SER A 356 15.26 17.08 -10.98
N ILE A 357 15.78 17.12 -12.21
CA ILE A 357 15.37 18.11 -13.21
C ILE A 357 13.90 17.93 -13.57
N TYR A 358 13.49 16.68 -13.84
CA TYR A 358 12.12 16.39 -14.25
C TYR A 358 11.08 16.74 -13.17
N ILE A 359 11.33 16.35 -11.91
CA ILE A 359 10.40 16.65 -10.81
C ILE A 359 10.28 18.17 -10.60
N LYS A 360 11.37 18.94 -10.77
CA LYS A 360 11.36 20.39 -10.65
C LYS A 360 10.49 21.03 -11.74
N ASP A 361 10.75 20.68 -13.01
CA ASP A 361 9.97 21.15 -14.16
C ASP A 361 8.48 20.82 -14.01
N GLU A 362 8.17 19.66 -13.44
CA GLU A 362 6.79 19.22 -13.24
C GLU A 362 6.10 19.98 -12.09
N ILE A 363 6.80 20.24 -10.99
CA ILE A 363 6.31 21.10 -9.90
C ILE A 363 6.06 22.52 -10.42
N GLU A 364 6.98 23.09 -11.19
CA GLU A 364 6.83 24.42 -11.82
C GLU A 364 5.59 24.52 -12.71
N LYS A 365 5.32 23.48 -13.52
CA LYS A 365 4.12 23.42 -14.37
C LYS A 365 2.83 23.27 -13.57
N GLU A 366 2.83 22.48 -12.52
CA GLU A 366 1.60 22.18 -11.78
C GLU A 366 1.27 23.24 -10.74
N VAL A 367 2.27 23.93 -10.15
CA VAL A 367 2.04 25.02 -9.19
C VAL A 367 1.26 26.16 -9.84
N THR A 368 1.53 26.44 -11.11
CA THR A 368 0.85 27.49 -11.88
C THR A 368 -0.57 27.14 -12.32
N LYS A 369 -0.98 25.86 -12.23
CA LYS A 369 -2.31 25.39 -12.66
C LYS A 369 -3.29 25.13 -11.51
N ASN A 370 -2.81 25.01 -10.28
CA ASN A 370 -3.63 24.63 -9.14
C ASN A 370 -3.79 25.83 -8.19
N ASP A 371 -5.01 26.34 -8.11
CA ASP A 371 -5.35 27.55 -7.36
C ASP A 371 -5.47 27.33 -5.84
N ASN A 372 -5.06 26.18 -5.31
CA ASN A 372 -5.12 25.87 -3.88
C ASN A 372 -3.75 26.03 -3.18
N PRO A 373 -3.43 27.22 -2.65
CA PRO A 373 -2.17 27.46 -1.96
C PRO A 373 -1.96 26.63 -0.68
N MET A 374 -3.00 26.07 -0.08
CA MET A 374 -2.84 25.19 1.10
C MET A 374 -2.18 23.86 0.73
N ILE A 375 -2.60 23.26 -0.38
CA ILE A 375 -2.04 22.00 -0.87
C ILE A 375 -0.58 22.19 -1.25
N TRP A 376 -0.26 23.29 -1.94
CA TRP A 376 1.12 23.60 -2.28
C TRP A 376 1.98 23.89 -1.06
N ASN A 377 1.50 24.63 -0.07
CA ASN A 377 2.21 24.80 1.20
C ASN A 377 2.60 23.46 1.81
N MET A 378 1.66 22.50 1.86
CA MET A 378 1.92 21.17 2.37
C MET A 378 2.94 20.37 1.54
N ILE A 379 2.86 20.45 0.21
CA ILE A 379 3.82 19.82 -0.70
C ILE A 379 5.22 20.38 -0.45
N PHE A 380 5.36 21.70 -0.47
CA PHE A 380 6.62 22.38 -0.25
C PHE A 380 7.19 22.11 1.15
N ASN A 381 6.37 22.12 2.20
CA ASN A 381 6.82 21.73 3.55
C ASN A 381 7.30 20.29 3.61
N THR A 382 6.67 19.36 2.87
CA THR A 382 7.14 17.97 2.79
C THR A 382 8.49 17.88 2.08
N ILE A 383 8.68 18.64 1.00
CA ILE A 383 9.94 18.74 0.28
C ILE A 383 11.04 19.31 1.19
N TYR A 384 10.73 20.33 1.98
CA TYR A 384 11.69 20.97 2.88
C TYR A 384 12.07 20.07 4.04
N THR A 385 11.09 19.40 4.66
CA THR A 385 11.30 18.53 5.83
C THR A 385 11.97 17.20 5.50
N ALA A 386 12.10 16.83 4.23
CA ALA A 386 12.82 15.64 3.79
C ALA A 386 14.36 15.78 3.80
N GLN A 387 14.88 16.85 4.39
CA GLN A 387 16.31 17.08 4.60
C GLN A 387 16.89 16.13 5.66
N PRO A 388 18.17 15.75 5.56
CA PRO A 388 18.87 15.09 6.67
C PRO A 388 19.06 16.05 7.85
N GLU A 389 18.98 15.52 9.08
CA GLU A 389 19.43 16.18 10.29
C GLU A 389 20.98 16.34 10.23
N PRO A 390 21.52 17.53 10.54
CA PRO A 390 22.96 17.83 10.48
C PRO A 390 23.87 16.95 11.34
N ASP A 391 23.36 16.40 12.45
CA ASP A 391 24.18 15.99 13.59
C ASP A 391 24.56 14.50 13.67
N PHE A 392 24.34 13.73 12.61
CA PHE A 392 24.78 12.34 12.56
C PHE A 392 25.81 12.16 11.46
N GLU A 393 27.08 11.94 11.84
CA GLU A 393 28.26 11.71 10.98
C GLU A 393 28.12 10.57 9.93
N ASN A 394 26.95 9.94 9.80
CA ASN A 394 26.65 8.85 8.87
C ASN A 394 25.30 8.99 8.12
N TRP A 395 24.66 10.17 8.07
CA TRP A 395 23.39 10.34 7.33
C TRP A 395 23.59 10.68 5.85
N GLU A 396 23.25 9.74 4.97
CA GLU A 396 23.17 9.98 3.53
C GLU A 396 21.90 10.79 3.19
N ASN A 397 22.03 11.92 2.49
CA ASN A 397 20.87 12.63 1.94
C ASN A 397 20.13 11.72 0.95
N HIS A 398 18.92 11.27 1.29
CA HIS A 398 18.10 10.39 0.46
C HIS A 398 17.10 11.14 -0.43
N SER A 399 17.13 12.46 -0.50
CA SER A 399 16.29 13.25 -1.41
C SER A 399 16.81 13.21 -2.86
N LEU A 400 15.90 13.22 -3.83
CA LEU A 400 16.19 13.50 -5.24
C LEU A 400 16.54 14.97 -5.47
N LEU A 401 16.03 15.88 -4.63
CA LEU A 401 16.22 17.31 -4.73
C LEU A 401 17.45 17.73 -3.92
N SER A 402 18.35 18.46 -4.55
CA SER A 402 19.48 19.09 -3.87
C SER A 402 19.02 20.31 -3.07
N ASN A 403 19.88 20.80 -2.16
CA ASN A 403 19.59 22.02 -1.41
C ASN A 403 19.38 23.22 -2.35
N LYS A 404 20.12 23.28 -3.46
CA LYS A 404 19.94 24.31 -4.48
C LYS A 404 18.58 24.21 -5.15
N ASP A 405 18.14 23.00 -5.53
CA ASP A 405 16.82 22.80 -6.14
C ASP A 405 15.70 23.23 -5.19
N ILE A 406 15.88 22.98 -3.89
CA ILE A 406 14.93 23.36 -2.85
C ILE A 406 14.83 24.87 -2.71
N GLU A 407 15.95 25.61 -2.73
CA GLU A 407 15.92 27.08 -2.71
C GLU A 407 15.23 27.66 -3.95
N GLU A 408 15.46 27.09 -5.13
CA GLU A 408 14.75 27.51 -6.35
C GLU A 408 13.23 27.25 -6.24
N LEU A 409 12.86 26.08 -5.72
CA LEU A 409 11.47 25.70 -5.47
C LEU A 409 10.79 26.56 -4.40
N LYS A 410 11.52 27.02 -3.38
CA LYS A 410 11.03 27.98 -2.38
C LYS A 410 10.67 29.33 -3.01
N LYS A 411 11.55 29.87 -3.86
CA LYS A 411 11.28 31.10 -4.58
C LYS A 411 10.05 30.99 -5.47
N LEU A 412 9.95 29.90 -6.23
CA LEU A 412 8.77 29.60 -7.05
C LEU A 412 7.48 29.57 -6.24
N PHE A 413 7.48 28.91 -5.07
CA PHE A 413 6.31 28.86 -4.21
C PHE A 413 5.91 30.24 -3.70
N PHE A 414 6.89 31.04 -3.29
CA PHE A 414 6.66 32.41 -2.84
C PHE A 414 6.03 33.28 -3.93
N ASP A 415 6.57 33.22 -5.15
CA ASP A 415 6.02 33.93 -6.31
C ASP A 415 4.58 33.50 -6.63
N PHE A 416 4.27 32.22 -6.46
CA PHE A 416 2.92 31.69 -6.63
C PHE A 416 1.95 32.24 -5.56
N LEU A 417 2.36 32.31 -4.29
CA LEU A 417 1.53 32.85 -3.21
C LEU A 417 1.18 34.32 -3.43
N ILE A 418 2.18 35.15 -3.77
CA ILE A 418 1.97 36.59 -4.01
C ILE A 418 1.00 36.83 -5.17
N LYS A 419 1.04 36.00 -6.21
CA LYS A 419 0.15 36.14 -7.37
C LYS A 419 -1.28 35.65 -7.11
N ASN A 420 -1.54 34.96 -6.01
CA ASN A 420 -2.84 34.35 -5.74
C ASN A 420 -3.77 35.31 -4.99
N ASP A 421 -4.85 35.75 -5.63
CA ASP A 421 -5.82 36.71 -5.05
C ASP A 421 -6.50 36.20 -3.77
N TYR A 422 -6.69 34.88 -3.64
CA TYR A 422 -7.22 34.28 -2.41
C TYR A 422 -6.20 34.41 -1.27
N PHE A 423 -4.91 34.19 -1.54
CA PHE A 423 -3.86 34.46 -0.57
C PHE A 423 -3.82 35.95 -0.17
N LYS A 424 -3.80 36.87 -1.14
CA LYS A 424 -3.81 38.32 -0.89
C LYS A 424 -5.02 38.78 -0.04
N SER A 425 -6.22 38.30 -0.36
CA SER A 425 -7.46 38.70 0.36
C SER A 425 -7.61 38.02 1.72
N SER A 426 -7.08 36.81 1.88
CA SER A 426 -7.13 36.07 3.14
C SER A 426 -6.07 36.53 4.14
N PHE A 427 -4.94 37.08 3.69
CA PHE A 427 -3.87 37.64 4.52
C PHE A 427 -4.12 39.10 4.95
N ASN A 428 -5.33 39.43 5.39
CA ASN A 428 -5.57 40.68 6.10
C ASN A 428 -5.40 40.48 7.62
N PHE A 429 -5.14 41.57 8.33
CA PHE A 429 -4.92 41.60 9.77
C PHE A 429 -5.90 40.74 10.59
N ASN A 430 -7.20 40.93 10.37
CA ASN A 430 -8.24 40.26 11.15
C ASN A 430 -8.25 38.74 10.92
N ASN A 431 -7.97 38.33 9.69
CA ASN A 431 -7.85 36.91 9.37
C ASN A 431 -6.58 36.35 9.99
N ILE A 432 -5.43 36.98 9.79
CA ILE A 432 -4.17 36.45 10.30
C ILE A 432 -4.19 36.25 11.83
N LEU A 433 -5.00 37.02 12.58
CA LEU A 433 -5.16 36.88 14.03
C LEU A 433 -6.24 35.90 14.49
N ASN A 434 -7.14 35.50 13.60
CA ASN A 434 -8.20 34.56 13.93
C ASN A 434 -7.67 33.13 13.79
N GLU A 435 -7.60 32.39 14.91
CA GLU A 435 -7.07 31.01 14.93
C GLU A 435 -7.79 30.06 13.97
N ASN A 436 -9.06 30.34 13.64
CA ASN A 436 -9.84 29.55 12.69
C ASN A 436 -9.72 30.04 11.25
N SER A 437 -8.96 31.10 10.98
CA SER A 437 -8.80 31.65 9.65
C SER A 437 -7.80 30.84 8.82
N TYR A 438 -7.95 30.99 7.52
CA TYR A 438 -7.01 30.47 6.54
C TYR A 438 -5.58 30.98 6.76
N ALA A 439 -5.41 32.29 6.95
CA ALA A 439 -4.09 32.90 7.05
C ALA A 439 -3.34 32.48 8.32
N TYR A 440 -4.06 32.34 9.45
CA TYR A 440 -3.45 31.86 10.70
C TYR A 440 -3.03 30.40 10.58
N GLN A 441 -3.90 29.51 10.08
CA GLN A 441 -3.57 28.09 9.92
C GLN A 441 -2.44 27.87 8.91
N TYR A 442 -2.42 28.66 7.82
CA TYR A 442 -1.33 28.67 6.85
C TYR A 442 0.02 28.96 7.53
N LEU A 443 0.11 30.07 8.27
CA LEU A 443 1.33 30.47 8.98
C LEU A 443 1.75 29.48 10.06
N LYS A 444 0.77 28.87 10.74
CA LYS A 444 1.01 27.84 11.76
C LYS A 444 1.65 26.58 11.18
N PHE A 445 1.32 26.20 9.95
CA PHE A 445 1.75 24.95 9.33
C PHE A 445 2.85 25.11 8.27
N SER A 446 3.20 26.34 7.83
CA SER A 446 4.38 26.64 7.01
C SER A 446 5.67 26.38 7.79
N VAL A 447 6.07 25.12 7.84
CA VAL A 447 7.34 24.68 8.42
C VAL A 447 8.45 24.89 7.41
N VAL A 448 9.46 25.66 7.79
CA VAL A 448 10.70 25.71 7.03
C VAL A 448 11.89 25.53 7.95
N LEU A 449 12.82 24.71 7.47
CA LEU A 449 14.13 24.45 8.03
C LEU A 449 15.09 25.58 7.65
N ASP A 450 15.84 26.06 8.64
CA ASP A 450 17.06 26.83 8.44
C ASP A 450 18.20 26.16 9.21
N TRP A 451 19.42 26.21 8.66
CA TRP A 451 20.62 25.62 9.26
C TRP A 451 21.22 26.59 10.29
N PHE A 452 21.62 26.07 11.46
CA PHE A 452 22.43 26.79 12.45
C PHE A 452 23.80 26.11 12.52
N ASP A 453 24.89 26.86 12.34
CA ASP A 453 26.25 26.38 12.56
C ASP A 453 26.55 26.37 14.07
N PRO A 454 26.80 25.22 14.71
CA PRO A 454 27.01 25.12 16.15
C PRO A 454 28.33 25.73 16.65
N LEU A 455 29.22 26.20 15.77
CA LEU A 455 30.55 26.68 16.17
C LEU A 455 30.56 28.03 16.90
N VAL A 456 29.40 28.65 17.17
CA VAL A 456 29.31 30.02 17.74
C VAL A 456 28.68 30.09 19.14
N ASP A 457 27.93 29.09 19.64
CA ASP A 457 27.37 29.20 21.00
C ASP A 457 27.14 27.85 21.71
N GLU A 458 27.89 27.62 22.79
CA GLU A 458 27.98 26.38 23.57
C GLU A 458 26.74 26.12 24.46
N ARG A 459 25.54 25.90 23.90
CA ARG A 459 24.40 25.38 24.67
C ARG A 459 23.57 24.35 23.92
N MET A 460 23.77 23.08 24.28
CA MET A 460 22.91 21.95 23.89
C MET A 460 21.46 22.15 24.35
N GLY A 461 20.51 22.03 23.42
CA GLY A 461 19.08 21.92 23.70
C GLY A 461 18.29 21.46 22.48
N TYR A 462 17.46 20.44 22.64
CA TYR A 462 16.62 19.84 21.58
C TYR A 462 15.35 20.68 21.29
N VAL A 463 15.07 20.85 19.98
CA VAL A 463 13.79 21.04 19.24
C VAL A 463 12.76 22.09 19.73
N LEU A 464 12.59 23.12 18.90
CA LEU A 464 11.27 23.61 18.42
C LEU A 464 11.45 24.28 17.05
N LEU A 465 11.71 23.44 16.05
CA LEU A 465 11.89 23.78 14.64
C LEU A 465 10.54 24.13 13.99
N GLY A 466 10.43 25.29 13.34
CA GLY A 466 9.39 25.44 12.30
C GLY A 466 8.80 26.81 11.97
N LYS A 467 9.41 27.96 12.29
CA LYS A 467 8.71 29.26 12.13
C LYS A 467 9.46 30.41 11.43
N GLU A 468 10.64 30.21 10.84
CA GLU A 468 11.50 31.34 10.42
C GLU A 468 11.46 31.76 8.94
N TYR A 469 10.99 30.97 7.98
CA TYR A 469 11.21 31.33 6.56
C TYR A 469 10.31 32.42 6.00
N ILE A 470 9.08 32.55 6.52
CA ILE A 470 8.25 33.72 6.19
C ILE A 470 8.93 34.97 6.76
N PHE A 471 9.53 34.88 7.95
CA PHE A 471 10.31 35.97 8.56
C PHE A 471 11.64 36.25 7.83
N ASN A 472 12.36 35.24 7.36
CA ASN A 472 13.62 35.42 6.64
C ASN A 472 13.39 35.92 5.20
N HIS A 473 12.27 35.58 4.55
CA HIS A 473 11.88 36.27 3.32
C HIS A 473 11.31 37.66 3.59
N LEU A 474 10.67 37.92 4.74
CA LEU A 474 10.38 39.28 5.20
C LEU A 474 11.68 40.05 5.58
N GLU A 475 12.77 39.38 5.97
CA GLU A 475 14.13 39.95 6.11
C GLU A 475 14.81 40.17 4.75
N CYS A 476 14.64 39.28 3.75
CA CYS A 476 15.08 39.53 2.37
C CYS A 476 14.27 40.65 1.70
N LEU A 477 13.04 40.89 2.17
CA LEU A 477 12.26 42.08 1.90
C LEU A 477 12.67 43.26 2.80
N ASN A 478 13.90 43.30 3.32
CA ASN A 478 14.40 44.48 4.02
C ASN A 478 15.93 44.55 4.02
N ILE A 479 16.56 44.39 2.86
CA ILE A 479 17.97 44.74 2.70
C ILE A 479 18.09 45.99 1.83
N THR A 480 18.22 47.13 2.51
CA THR A 480 19.16 48.23 2.26
C THR A 480 18.83 49.33 3.27
N ASP A 481 19.59 49.44 4.36
CA ASP A 481 20.82 50.24 4.35
C ASP A 481 21.49 50.24 5.73
N PHE A 482 22.76 49.84 5.77
CA PHE A 482 23.63 49.95 6.95
C PHE A 482 24.62 51.11 6.74
N GLU A 483 24.09 52.31 6.48
CA GLU A 483 24.87 53.55 6.55
C GLU A 483 24.23 54.54 7.55
N SER A 484 24.31 54.20 8.83
CA SER A 484 24.31 55.19 9.91
C SER A 484 24.92 54.66 11.20
N TYR A 485 26.18 54.23 11.13
CA TYR A 485 27.13 54.39 12.24
C TYR A 485 28.49 54.84 11.67
N ASP A 486 28.44 55.89 10.87
CA ASP A 486 29.61 56.64 10.43
C ASP A 486 30.11 57.56 11.56
N ASN A 487 30.88 56.99 12.49
CA ASN A 487 31.83 57.75 13.30
C ASN A 487 33.01 56.93 13.84
N GLN A 488 33.28 55.73 13.30
CA GLN A 488 34.49 54.98 13.64
C GLN A 488 35.35 54.52 12.44
N ILE A 489 34.95 54.76 11.19
CA ILE A 489 35.72 54.32 10.00
C ILE A 489 36.06 55.52 9.06
N THR A 490 35.97 56.76 9.54
CA THR A 490 36.47 57.93 8.77
C THR A 490 38.00 58.07 8.80
N GLU A 491 38.72 57.12 9.41
CA GLU A 491 40.19 57.19 9.54
C GLU A 491 40.95 56.33 8.52
N TYR A 492 40.28 55.43 7.77
CA TYR A 492 41.00 54.38 7.03
C TYR A 492 40.87 54.37 5.50
N THR A 493 40.06 55.22 4.88
CA THR A 493 39.83 55.15 3.41
C THR A 493 40.17 56.42 2.65
N LYS A 494 41.00 57.30 3.22
CA LYS A 494 41.43 58.58 2.62
C LYS A 494 42.24 58.48 1.31
N ASP A 495 42.60 57.30 0.81
CA ASP A 495 43.57 57.16 -0.30
C ASP A 495 43.23 56.13 -1.41
N MET A 496 41.96 55.75 -1.65
CA MET A 496 41.65 54.86 -2.79
C MET A 496 40.82 55.54 -3.91
N PRO A 497 41.30 55.54 -5.18
CA PRO A 497 40.57 56.12 -6.30
C PRO A 497 39.37 55.28 -6.75
N ASN A 498 38.34 56.01 -7.19
CA ASN A 498 37.17 55.54 -7.93
C ASN A 498 37.54 54.66 -9.13
N ASP A 499 36.72 53.63 -9.36
CA ASP A 499 36.43 52.94 -10.63
C ASP A 499 36.61 51.42 -10.54
N ARG A 500 35.47 50.70 -10.65
CA ARG A 500 35.26 49.24 -10.85
C ARG A 500 34.98 48.38 -9.61
N PHE A 501 33.70 48.19 -9.29
CA PHE A 501 33.06 46.94 -8.81
C PHE A 501 31.52 47.20 -8.78
N ASN A 502 30.84 47.24 -9.93
CA ASN A 502 30.03 46.16 -10.55
C ASN A 502 28.80 45.69 -9.74
N ASP A 503 27.66 46.34 -10.02
CA ASP A 503 26.28 45.81 -10.21
C ASP A 503 25.72 44.76 -9.23
N ILE A 504 25.45 45.15 -7.98
CA ILE A 504 24.58 44.41 -7.04
C ILE A 504 23.30 45.19 -6.62
N ASP A 505 23.15 46.47 -6.98
CA ASP A 505 22.22 47.35 -6.25
C ASP A 505 20.83 47.62 -6.85
N GLU A 506 20.42 47.08 -8.00
CA GLU A 506 19.18 47.57 -8.65
C GLU A 506 17.86 46.81 -8.38
N PHE A 507 17.79 45.80 -7.50
CA PHE A 507 16.53 45.04 -7.29
C PHE A 507 16.05 44.82 -5.83
N GLY A 508 16.71 45.41 -4.83
CA GLY A 508 16.41 45.18 -3.41
C GLY A 508 15.31 46.07 -2.80
N GLU A 509 15.23 47.35 -3.16
CA GLU A 509 14.40 48.33 -2.43
C GLU A 509 12.92 48.34 -2.82
N TYR A 510 12.56 47.95 -4.05
CA TYR A 510 11.21 48.22 -4.59
C TYR A 510 10.11 47.21 -4.17
N ASN A 511 10.47 46.07 -3.55
CA ASN A 511 9.50 45.01 -3.25
C ASN A 511 8.93 45.04 -1.82
N CYS A 512 9.60 45.75 -0.91
CA CYS A 512 9.39 45.66 0.54
C CYS A 512 8.17 46.47 1.00
N GLU A 513 8.16 47.76 0.66
CA GLU A 513 7.02 48.64 0.89
C GLU A 513 5.80 48.19 0.06
N HIS A 514 6.03 47.65 -1.14
CA HIS A 514 4.95 47.12 -1.96
C HIS A 514 4.27 45.91 -1.31
N ILE A 515 5.02 44.98 -0.73
CA ILE A 515 4.45 43.81 -0.06
C ILE A 515 3.85 44.16 1.31
N ILE A 516 4.46 45.07 2.08
CA ILE A 516 3.89 45.55 3.35
C ILE A 516 2.59 46.32 3.09
N SER A 517 2.55 47.16 2.05
CA SER A 517 1.33 47.87 1.66
C SER A 517 0.28 46.96 1.01
N GLU A 518 0.68 45.97 0.20
CA GLU A 518 -0.25 45.03 -0.44
C GLU A 518 -0.83 44.00 0.54
N LEU A 519 -0.01 43.40 1.43
CA LEU A 519 -0.44 42.32 2.33
C LEU A 519 -0.90 42.84 3.70
N PHE A 520 -0.21 43.84 4.26
CA PHE A 520 -0.46 44.31 5.63
C PHE A 520 -1.11 45.70 5.69
N ALA A 521 -1.34 46.35 4.55
CA ALA A 521 -1.84 47.72 4.39
C ALA A 521 -0.90 48.81 4.96
N ASN A 522 -0.30 48.61 6.14
CA ASN A 522 0.65 49.52 6.76
C ASN A 522 1.61 48.80 7.73
N LYS A 523 2.65 49.52 8.13
CA LYS A 523 3.71 49.03 9.02
C LYS A 523 3.19 48.66 10.42
N GLU A 524 2.24 49.38 10.99
CA GLU A 524 1.70 49.11 12.34
C GLU A 524 0.97 47.76 12.41
N THR A 525 0.21 47.45 11.35
CA THR A 525 -0.54 46.20 11.20
C THR A 525 0.38 44.98 11.05
N TYR A 526 1.49 45.15 10.33
CA TYR A 526 2.55 44.16 10.24
C TYR A 526 3.19 43.88 11.62
N ILE A 527 3.43 44.93 12.40
CA ILE A 527 4.03 44.83 13.75
C ILE A 527 3.10 44.09 14.71
N GLU A 528 1.80 44.44 14.74
CA GLU A 528 0.82 43.73 15.57
C GLU A 528 0.67 42.25 15.17
N PHE A 529 0.78 41.94 13.88
CA PHE A 529 0.82 40.57 13.38
C PHE A 529 2.03 39.79 13.92
N ILE A 530 3.25 40.33 13.77
CA ILE A 530 4.47 39.72 14.31
C ILE A 530 4.29 39.44 15.81
N ILE A 531 3.73 40.41 16.55
CA ILE A 531 3.58 40.37 18.01
C ILE A 531 2.51 39.35 18.48
N LYS A 532 1.48 39.03 17.70
CA LYS A 532 0.50 37.99 18.07
C LYS A 532 0.93 36.57 17.68
N CYS A 533 1.72 36.43 16.61
CA CYS A 533 2.43 35.18 16.32
C CYS A 533 3.43 34.77 17.41
N VAL A 534 3.85 35.72 18.25
CA VAL A 534 4.72 35.54 19.44
C VAL A 534 4.24 34.46 20.39
N LYS A 535 2.92 34.29 20.56
CA LYS A 535 2.38 33.27 21.48
C LYS A 535 2.76 31.84 21.10
N CYS A 536 3.26 31.63 19.89
CA CYS A 536 3.67 30.33 19.39
C CYS A 536 5.17 30.29 19.01
N LEU A 537 5.98 31.29 19.35
CA LEU A 537 7.35 31.52 18.83
C LEU A 537 8.32 31.95 19.95
N ASP A 538 9.64 31.80 19.76
CA ASP A 538 10.66 32.19 20.75
C ASP A 538 10.74 33.72 20.92
N GLU A 539 10.41 34.20 22.12
CA GLU A 539 10.34 35.62 22.50
C GLU A 539 11.66 36.39 22.27
N ASN A 540 12.82 35.73 22.42
CA ASN A 540 14.13 36.40 22.28
C ASN A 540 14.45 36.69 20.82
N ARG A 541 14.09 35.78 19.90
CA ARG A 541 14.33 35.96 18.46
C ARG A 541 13.42 37.03 17.85
N ILE A 542 12.20 37.17 18.35
CA ILE A 542 11.28 38.24 17.91
C ILE A 542 11.77 39.61 18.37
N LYS A 543 12.24 39.73 19.61
CA LYS A 543 12.85 40.98 20.10
C LYS A 543 14.04 41.37 19.23
N ASP A 544 14.79 40.40 18.74
CA ASP A 544 15.91 40.64 17.83
C ASP A 544 15.43 41.06 16.43
N HIS A 545 14.45 40.38 15.85
CA HIS A 545 13.85 40.76 14.56
C HIS A 545 13.23 42.17 14.59
N LEU A 546 12.42 42.49 15.62
CA LEU A 546 11.78 43.80 15.77
C LEU A 546 12.83 44.93 15.86
N ARG A 547 13.96 44.68 16.53
CA ARG A 547 15.10 45.61 16.53
C ARG A 547 15.73 45.77 15.16
N ARG A 548 15.92 44.67 14.40
CA ARG A 548 16.52 44.69 13.05
C ARG A 548 15.65 45.45 12.02
N VAL A 549 14.33 45.38 12.13
CA VAL A 549 13.41 46.12 11.23
C VAL A 549 13.15 47.58 11.68
N GLY A 550 13.97 48.10 12.61
CA GLY A 550 13.96 49.50 13.03
C GLY A 550 12.85 49.87 14.01
N ILE A 551 12.28 48.90 14.75
CA ILE A 551 11.28 49.16 15.79
C ILE A 551 12.01 49.31 17.12
N SER A 552 11.77 50.43 17.79
CA SER A 552 12.45 50.74 19.04
C SER A 552 12.01 49.81 20.16
N LYS A 553 12.91 49.60 21.12
CA LYS A 553 12.65 48.79 22.32
C LYS A 553 11.36 49.19 23.05
N ASN A 554 11.11 50.49 23.15
CA ASN A 554 9.90 51.01 23.79
C ASN A 554 8.64 50.70 22.99
N GLU A 555 8.70 50.72 21.65
CA GLU A 555 7.53 50.42 20.80
C GLU A 555 7.10 48.97 20.98
N TYR A 556 7.99 47.98 20.83
CA TYR A 556 7.58 46.58 20.95
C TYR A 556 7.30 46.13 22.40
N GLU A 557 7.98 46.70 23.41
CA GLU A 557 7.71 46.37 24.82
C GLU A 557 6.32 46.87 25.26
N THR A 558 5.79 47.91 24.63
CA THR A 558 4.42 48.38 24.90
C THR A 558 3.38 47.36 24.41
N TYR A 559 3.61 46.73 23.26
CA TYR A 559 2.70 45.74 22.66
C TYR A 559 2.81 44.33 23.27
N ILE A 560 4.02 43.88 23.65
CA ILE A 560 4.23 42.58 24.33
C ILE A 560 3.60 42.58 25.74
N ASN A 561 3.63 43.72 26.43
CA ASN A 561 3.12 43.81 27.80
C ASN A 561 1.59 43.98 27.90
N THR A 562 0.88 44.27 26.80
CA THR A 562 -0.57 44.56 26.82
C THR A 562 -1.51 43.35 26.81
N GLU A 563 -1.07 42.13 26.44
CA GLU A 563 -1.95 40.94 26.36
C GLU A 563 -1.65 39.81 27.37
N ASN A 564 -0.75 40.02 28.36
CA ASN A 564 -0.44 39.04 29.42
C ASN A 564 -1.53 38.94 30.51
N ARG A 565 -2.80 38.78 30.12
CA ARG A 565 -3.88 38.35 31.02
C ARG A 565 -4.72 37.28 30.36
N TYR A 566 -4.29 36.02 30.40
CA TYR A 566 -5.13 34.85 30.70
C TYR A 566 -4.22 33.68 31.15
N PRO A 567 -4.72 32.78 32.02
CA PRO A 567 -3.90 31.92 32.86
C PRO A 567 -3.34 30.73 32.08
N ILE A 568 -2.13 30.34 32.47
CA ILE A 568 -1.52 29.05 32.18
C ILE A 568 -2.48 27.96 32.68
N ILE A 569 -3.03 27.17 31.76
CA ILE A 569 -3.70 25.90 32.10
C ILE A 569 -2.77 24.77 31.68
N THR A 570 -2.53 23.89 32.66
CA THR A 570 -1.86 22.59 32.64
C THR A 570 -2.27 21.66 31.51
#